data_AF-L0P0N5-F1
#
_entry.id   AF-L0P0N5-F1
#
_cell.length_a   1.000
_cell.length_b   1.000
_cell.length_c   1.000
_cell.angle_alpha   90.00
_cell.angle_beta   90.00
_cell.angle_gamma   90.00
#
_symmetry.space_group_name_H-M   'P 1'
#
loop_
_entity.id
_entity.type
_entity.pdbx_description
1 polymer ?
#
loop_
_entity_poly.entity_id
_entity_poly.type
_entity_poly.pdbx_seq_one_letter_code
_entity_poly.pdbx_strand_id
1 'polypeptide(L)'
;MVAGVNYVALYVAKNNDLPRVFQKTSAKNGMPVGATFLNGIIATILVVAAPFIPNPNIFWAFFSLNVVALLGSYMLMFPSFLKLRKIDPDRNRPFKIHGNAVVIRLMTYVPLVLLGLTLILTAFPLNGSHAELSSKLPILIGTIVTIIIGEICIRHAEKQVDQK
;
A
#
# COMPACT_ATOMS: atom_id res chain seq x y z
N MET A 1 7.85 2.32 15.42
CA MET A 1 7.51 2.31 13.97
C MET A 1 6.09 2.80 13.66
N VAL A 2 5.11 2.59 14.55
CA VAL A 2 3.68 2.96 14.32
C VAL A 2 3.45 4.47 14.13
N ALA A 3 4.19 5.32 14.84
CA ALA A 3 4.04 6.77 14.73
C ALA A 3 4.30 7.29 13.31
N GLY A 4 5.34 6.81 12.63
CA GLY A 4 5.73 7.28 11.30
C GLY A 4 4.64 7.05 10.24
N VAL A 5 4.04 5.84 10.22
CA VAL A 5 2.96 5.50 9.29
C VAL A 5 1.71 6.34 9.58
N ASN A 6 1.40 6.57 10.85
CA ASN A 6 0.26 7.41 11.24
C ASN A 6 0.44 8.88 10.83
N TYR A 7 1.67 9.39 10.83
CA TYR A 7 1.98 10.73 10.33
C TYR A 7 1.85 10.84 8.81
N VAL A 8 2.24 9.81 8.04
CA VAL A 8 2.01 9.75 6.59
C VAL A 8 0.50 9.75 6.31
N ALA A 9 -0.27 8.92 7.02
CA ALA A 9 -1.73 8.90 6.90
C ALA A 9 -2.36 10.27 7.23
N LEU A 10 -1.87 10.96 8.26
CA LEU A 10 -2.32 12.31 8.59
C LEU A 10 -1.98 13.33 7.48
N TYR A 11 -0.78 13.25 6.90
CA TYR A 11 -0.34 14.15 5.84
C TYR A 11 -1.21 13.98 4.59
N VAL A 12 -1.43 12.74 4.16
CA VAL A 12 -2.30 12.39 3.03
C VAL A 12 -3.75 12.78 3.32
N ALA A 13 -4.23 12.56 4.56
CA ALA A 13 -5.56 13.00 4.95
C ALA A 13 -5.71 14.52 4.91
N LYS A 14 -4.71 15.31 5.34
CA LYS A 14 -4.74 16.79 5.23
C LYS A 14 -4.82 17.29 3.77
N ASN A 15 -4.27 16.53 2.83
CA ASN A 15 -4.37 16.81 1.40
C ASN A 15 -5.71 16.34 0.78
N ASN A 16 -6.64 15.80 1.58
CA ASN A 16 -7.94 15.25 1.20
C ASN A 16 -7.89 13.97 0.36
N ASP A 17 -6.74 13.28 0.34
CA ASP A 17 -6.59 11.98 -0.31
C ASP A 17 -7.05 10.81 0.59
N LEU A 18 -7.43 11.08 1.85
CA LEU A 18 -7.97 10.10 2.81
C LEU A 18 -9.15 10.66 3.62
N PRO A 19 -10.07 9.80 4.12
CA PRO A 19 -11.24 10.23 4.91
C PRO A 19 -10.88 11.06 6.15
N ARG A 20 -11.74 12.02 6.54
CA ARG A 20 -11.52 12.94 7.68
C ARG A 20 -11.26 12.25 9.03
N VAL A 21 -11.61 10.98 9.18
CA VAL A 21 -11.29 10.18 10.38
C VAL A 21 -9.77 10.13 10.64
N PHE A 22 -8.96 10.15 9.58
CA PHE A 22 -7.49 10.15 9.67
C PHE A 22 -6.89 11.56 9.89
N GLN A 23 -7.65 12.64 9.66
CA GLN A 23 -7.22 14.01 9.95
C GLN A 23 -7.28 14.36 11.45
N LYS A 24 -7.95 13.54 12.28
CA LYS A 24 -8.11 13.82 13.71
C LYS A 24 -6.78 13.74 14.46
N THR A 25 -6.28 14.90 14.89
CA THR A 25 -5.09 15.05 15.74
C THR A 25 -5.47 15.42 17.18
N SER A 26 -4.66 14.99 18.15
CA SER A 26 -4.80 15.44 19.54
C SER A 26 -4.51 16.94 19.64
N ALA A 27 -5.39 17.68 20.32
CA ALA A 27 -5.23 19.11 20.58
C ALA A 27 -3.99 19.44 21.44
N LYS A 28 -3.46 18.47 22.20
CA LYS A 28 -2.35 18.69 23.15
C LYS A 28 -0.97 18.53 22.51
N ASN A 29 -0.78 17.53 21.64
CA ASN A 29 0.54 17.14 21.13
C ASN A 29 0.60 17.00 19.59
N GLY A 30 -0.48 17.32 18.86
CA GLY A 30 -0.52 17.21 17.39
C GLY A 30 -0.41 15.78 16.84
N MET A 31 -0.43 14.76 17.72
CA MET A 31 -0.33 13.35 17.35
C MET A 31 -1.58 12.87 16.60
N PRO A 32 -1.45 12.03 15.56
CA PRO A 32 -2.56 11.44 14.81
C PRO A 32 -3.32 10.42 15.69
N VAL A 33 -4.37 10.87 16.38
CA VAL A 33 -5.16 10.04 17.30
C VAL A 33 -6.07 9.10 16.52
N GLY A 34 -6.66 9.56 15.42
CA GLY A 34 -7.56 8.73 14.60
C GLY A 34 -6.89 7.46 14.06
N ALA A 35 -5.71 7.61 13.45
CA ALA A 35 -4.93 6.48 12.93
C ALA A 35 -4.40 5.56 14.05
N THR A 36 -3.96 6.14 15.17
CA THR A 36 -3.45 5.36 16.30
C THR A 36 -4.54 4.53 16.96
N PHE A 37 -5.73 5.10 17.14
CA PHE A 37 -6.87 4.42 17.75
C PHE A 37 -7.40 3.29 16.85
N LEU A 38 -7.52 3.54 15.54
CA LEU A 38 -7.95 2.51 14.59
C LEU A 38 -6.97 1.33 14.55
N ASN A 39 -5.67 1.61 14.53
CA ASN A 39 -4.66 0.55 14.57
C ASN A 39 -4.72 -0.25 15.88
N GLY A 40 -4.97 0.41 17.02
CA GLY A 40 -5.18 -0.27 18.31
C GLY A 40 -6.41 -1.17 18.31
N ILE A 41 -7.53 -0.73 17.72
CA ILE A 41 -8.73 -1.56 17.56
C ILE A 41 -8.44 -2.80 16.71
N ILE A 42 -7.82 -2.60 15.54
CA ILE A 42 -7.51 -3.69 14.61
C ILE A 42 -6.57 -4.70 15.28
N ALA A 43 -5.53 -4.23 15.98
CA ALA A 43 -4.60 -5.10 16.71
C ALA A 43 -5.31 -5.91 17.80
N THR A 44 -6.22 -5.30 18.56
CA THR A 44 -6.99 -5.98 19.61
C THR A 44 -7.91 -7.07 19.02
N ILE A 45 -8.64 -6.74 17.96
CA ILE A 45 -9.50 -7.70 17.25
C ILE A 45 -8.66 -8.87 16.72
N LEU A 46 -7.50 -8.59 16.12
CA LEU A 46 -6.63 -9.62 15.56
C LEU A 46 -6.09 -10.56 16.63
N VAL A 47 -5.66 -10.02 17.78
CA VAL A 47 -5.15 -10.82 18.92
C VAL A 47 -6.23 -11.72 19.50
N VAL A 48 -7.47 -11.21 19.63
CA VAL A 48 -8.61 -11.99 20.14
C VAL A 48 -9.05 -13.04 19.11
N ALA A 49 -9.02 -12.73 17.82
CA ALA A 49 -9.42 -13.64 16.75
C ALA A 49 -8.36 -14.71 16.43
N ALA A 50 -7.08 -14.43 16.65
CA ALA A 50 -5.96 -15.33 16.35
C ALA A 50 -6.13 -16.78 16.86
N PRO A 51 -6.53 -17.04 18.13
CA PRO A 51 -6.72 -18.41 18.61
C PRO A 51 -7.92 -19.15 18.00
N PHE A 52 -8.88 -18.44 17.39
CA PHE A 52 -10.09 -19.04 16.81
C PHE A 52 -9.95 -19.41 15.34
N ILE A 53 -8.83 -19.09 14.69
CA ILE A 53 -8.61 -19.39 13.27
C ILE A 53 -7.72 -20.62 13.16
N PRO A 54 -8.26 -21.82 12.87
CA PRO A 54 -7.49 -23.06 12.72
C PRO A 54 -6.82 -23.11 11.35
N ASN A 55 -5.95 -22.15 11.04
CA ASN A 55 -5.16 -22.15 9.83
C ASN A 55 -3.69 -21.82 10.14
N PRO A 56 -2.78 -22.81 10.16
CA PRO A 56 -1.37 -22.58 10.45
C PRO A 56 -0.68 -21.68 9.41
N ASN A 57 -1.29 -21.48 8.24
CA ASN A 57 -0.76 -20.65 7.16
C ASN A 57 -1.31 -19.21 7.18
N ILE A 58 -2.12 -18.82 8.16
CA ILE A 58 -2.71 -17.47 8.20
C ILE A 58 -1.66 -16.37 8.31
N PHE A 59 -0.58 -16.63 9.06
CA PHE A 59 0.58 -15.73 9.12
C PHE A 59 1.17 -15.51 7.73
N TRP A 60 1.39 -16.58 6.98
CA TRP A 60 1.93 -16.52 5.63
C TRP A 60 0.98 -15.81 4.65
N ALA A 61 -0.33 -16.00 4.81
CA ALA A 61 -1.33 -15.29 4.01
C ALA A 61 -1.32 -13.77 4.27
N PHE A 62 -1.32 -13.33 5.54
CA PHE A 62 -1.24 -11.91 5.89
C PHE A 62 0.11 -11.28 5.54
N PHE A 63 1.20 -12.01 5.75
CA PHE A 63 2.54 -11.57 5.34
C PHE A 63 2.61 -11.38 3.82
N SER A 64 2.10 -12.34 3.05
CA SER A 64 2.04 -12.24 1.58
C SER A 64 1.17 -11.07 1.13
N LEU A 65 0.03 -10.84 1.79
CA LEU A 65 -0.83 -9.68 1.50
C LEU A 65 -0.09 -8.36 1.73
N ASN A 66 0.68 -8.24 2.81
CA ASN A 66 1.51 -7.06 3.07
C ASN A 66 2.58 -6.86 1.99
N VAL A 67 3.27 -7.95 1.60
CA VAL A 67 4.26 -7.92 0.51
C VAL A 67 3.61 -7.48 -0.79
N VAL A 68 2.44 -8.01 -1.15
CA VAL A 68 1.71 -7.59 -2.37
C VAL A 68 1.36 -6.10 -2.31
N ALA A 69 0.87 -5.60 -1.18
CA ALA A 69 0.55 -4.17 -1.02
C ALA A 69 1.81 -3.29 -1.14
N LEU A 70 2.93 -3.70 -0.55
CA LEU A 70 4.21 -3.03 -0.66
C LEU A 70 4.70 -2.99 -2.11
N LEU A 71 4.73 -4.16 -2.77
CA LEU A 71 5.15 -4.31 -4.16
C LEU A 71 4.28 -3.48 -5.11
N GLY A 72 2.96 -3.46 -4.88
CA GLY A 72 2.01 -2.63 -5.63
C GLY A 72 2.34 -1.14 -5.54
N SER A 73 2.68 -0.64 -4.34
CA SER A 73 3.13 0.74 -4.16
C SER A 73 4.43 1.04 -4.94
N TYR A 74 5.39 0.12 -4.93
CA TYR A 74 6.62 0.26 -5.73
C TYR A 74 6.34 0.24 -7.23
N MET A 75 5.40 -0.59 -7.71
CA MET A 75 5.00 -0.61 -9.12
C MET A 75 4.47 0.75 -9.60
N LEU A 76 3.79 1.52 -8.74
CA LEU A 76 3.32 2.88 -9.06
C LEU A 76 4.44 3.94 -8.95
N MET A 77 5.45 3.68 -8.11
CA MET A 77 6.56 4.61 -7.89
C MET A 77 7.46 4.74 -9.13
N PHE A 78 7.84 3.64 -9.77
CA PHE A 78 8.71 3.64 -10.96
C PHE A 78 8.16 4.42 -12.19
N PRO A 79 6.89 4.25 -12.63
CA PRO A 79 6.34 5.05 -13.71
C PRO A 79 6.19 6.53 -13.31
N SER A 80 5.89 6.80 -12.05
CA SER A 80 5.85 8.17 -11.51
C SER A 80 7.22 8.84 -11.59
N PHE A 81 8.30 8.11 -11.30
CA PHE A 81 9.68 8.60 -11.45
C PHE A 81 10.01 8.98 -12.90
N LEU A 82 9.65 8.13 -13.88
CA LEU A 82 9.84 8.44 -15.30
C LEU A 82 8.98 9.63 -15.75
N LYS A 83 7.73 9.71 -15.27
CA LYS A 83 6.79 10.79 -15.59
C LYS A 83 7.28 12.13 -15.04
N LEU A 84 7.75 12.17 -13.79
CA LEU A 84 8.30 13.38 -13.16
C LEU A 84 9.55 13.90 -13.86
N ARG A 85 10.32 13.04 -14.55
CA ARG A 85 11.48 13.48 -15.33
C ARG A 85 11.10 14.12 -16.67
N LYS A 86 9.89 13.85 -17.18
CA LYS A 86 9.35 14.46 -18.39
C LYS A 86 8.59 15.75 -18.09
N ILE A 87 7.79 15.76 -17.02
CA ILE A 87 6.89 16.88 -16.69
C ILE A 87 7.63 17.98 -15.92
N ASP A 88 8.57 17.63 -15.04
CA ASP A 88 9.29 18.59 -14.20
C ASP A 88 10.81 18.36 -14.27
N PRO A 89 11.43 18.61 -15.44
CA PRO A 89 12.86 18.40 -15.65
C PRO A 89 13.73 19.46 -14.96
N ASP A 90 13.23 20.69 -14.82
CA ASP A 90 14.01 21.86 -14.37
C ASP A 90 14.03 22.05 -12.84
N ARG A 91 13.25 21.26 -12.09
CA ARG A 91 13.27 21.29 -10.63
C ARG A 91 14.66 20.98 -10.08
N ASN A 92 15.14 21.82 -9.16
CA ASN A 92 16.39 21.58 -8.45
C ASN A 92 16.24 20.36 -7.54
N ARG A 93 16.90 19.25 -7.89
CA ARG A 93 16.85 17.98 -7.15
C ARG A 93 18.11 17.87 -6.29
N PRO A 94 18.00 17.74 -4.94
CA PRO A 94 19.17 17.58 -4.06
C PRO A 94 20.04 16.37 -4.43
N PHE A 95 19.42 15.35 -5.03
CA PHE A 95 20.08 14.18 -5.57
C PHE A 95 19.64 13.95 -7.02
N LYS A 96 20.61 13.92 -7.94
CA LYS A 96 20.40 13.57 -9.35
C LYS A 96 21.10 12.25 -9.64
N ILE A 97 20.40 11.31 -10.28
CA ILE A 97 21.00 10.05 -10.72
C ILE A 97 21.94 10.37 -11.87
N HIS A 98 23.23 10.22 -11.62
CA HIS A 98 24.28 10.33 -12.62
C HIS A 98 24.20 9.14 -13.57
N GLY A 99 24.00 9.39 -14.87
CA GLY A 99 23.91 8.33 -15.89
C GLY A 99 23.18 8.75 -17.15
N ASN A 100 23.48 8.07 -18.27
CA ASN A 100 22.80 8.29 -19.55
C ASN A 100 21.32 7.92 -19.45
N ALA A 101 20.47 8.55 -20.29
CA ALA A 101 19.02 8.32 -20.29
C ALA A 101 18.64 6.83 -20.46
N VAL A 102 19.47 6.06 -21.17
CA VAL A 102 19.31 4.60 -21.35
C VAL A 102 19.55 3.84 -20.06
N VAL A 103 20.63 4.15 -19.33
CA VAL A 103 20.95 3.52 -18.04
C VAL A 103 19.82 3.74 -17.04
N ILE A 104 19.27 4.96 -17.00
CA ILE A 104 18.20 5.29 -16.06
C ILE A 104 16.88 4.62 -16.44
N ARG A 105 16.59 4.47 -17.74
CA ARG A 105 15.47 3.66 -18.20
C ARG A 105 15.65 2.19 -17.80
N LEU A 106 16.82 1.59 -18.01
CA LEU A 106 17.11 0.22 -17.59
C LEU A 106 16.95 0.03 -16.09
N MET A 107 17.54 0.91 -15.28
CA MET A 107 17.41 0.88 -13.82
C MET A 107 15.97 1.07 -13.33
N THR A 108 15.06 1.58 -14.17
CA THR A 108 13.64 1.73 -13.83
C THR A 108 12.81 0.56 -14.34
N TYR A 109 13.00 0.14 -15.60
CA TYR A 109 12.22 -0.91 -16.22
C TYR A 109 12.59 -2.31 -15.73
N VAL A 110 13.87 -2.59 -15.45
CA VAL A 110 14.30 -3.91 -14.97
C VAL A 110 13.65 -4.23 -13.62
N PRO A 111 13.72 -3.36 -12.58
CA PRO A 111 12.99 -3.59 -11.34
C PRO A 111 11.48 -3.63 -11.55
N LEU A 112 10.91 -2.75 -12.38
CA LEU A 112 9.47 -2.74 -12.65
C LEU A 112 8.97 -4.06 -13.22
N VAL A 113 9.68 -4.66 -14.18
CA VAL A 113 9.33 -5.95 -14.79
C VAL A 113 9.51 -7.08 -13.78
N LEU A 114 10.60 -7.09 -12.99
CA LEU A 114 10.81 -8.10 -11.95
C LEU A 114 9.71 -8.05 -10.88
N LEU A 115 9.30 -6.86 -10.45
CA LEU A 115 8.21 -6.67 -9.48
C LEU A 115 6.88 -7.11 -10.08
N GLY A 116 6.60 -6.74 -11.33
CA GLY A 116 5.39 -7.17 -12.04
C GLY A 116 5.32 -8.69 -12.16
N LEU A 117 6.42 -9.33 -12.55
CA LEU A 117 6.51 -10.80 -12.63
C LEU A 117 6.31 -11.43 -11.25
N THR A 118 6.97 -10.91 -10.21
CA THR A 118 6.80 -11.39 -8.82
C THR A 118 5.34 -11.29 -8.38
N LEU A 119 4.68 -10.17 -8.67
CA LEU A 119 3.29 -9.94 -8.29
C LEU A 119 2.34 -10.89 -9.05
N ILE A 120 2.58 -11.11 -10.35
CA ILE A 120 1.81 -12.08 -11.16
C ILE A 120 2.00 -13.51 -10.62
N LEU A 121 3.24 -13.94 -10.36
CA LEU A 121 3.53 -15.28 -9.83
C LEU A 121 2.93 -15.52 -8.43
N THR A 122 2.84 -14.46 -7.63
CA THR A 122 2.28 -14.49 -6.27
C THR A 122 0.76 -14.47 -6.29
N ALA A 123 0.15 -13.65 -7.16
CA ALA A 123 -1.30 -13.47 -7.22
C ALA A 123 -2.00 -14.57 -8.04
N PHE A 124 -1.37 -15.09 -9.10
CA PHE A 124 -1.99 -16.07 -9.99
C PHE A 124 -1.52 -17.50 -9.69
N PRO A 125 -2.44 -18.46 -9.47
CA PRO A 125 -2.10 -19.88 -9.38
C PRO A 125 -1.84 -20.45 -10.78
N LEU A 126 -0.57 -20.43 -11.21
CA LEU A 126 -0.18 -20.88 -12.56
C LEU A 126 -0.11 -22.41 -12.70
N ASN A 127 -0.04 -23.16 -11.60
CA ASN A 127 0.21 -24.60 -11.64
C ASN A 127 -1.05 -25.47 -11.38
N GLY A 128 -2.23 -24.87 -11.15
CA GLY A 128 -3.53 -25.56 -11.08
C GLY A 128 -3.70 -26.66 -10.01
N SER A 129 -2.68 -26.94 -9.21
CA SER A 129 -2.70 -28.01 -8.20
C SER A 129 -3.56 -27.62 -6.99
N HIS A 130 -4.28 -28.60 -6.44
CA HIS A 130 -5.16 -28.42 -5.27
C HIS A 130 -4.44 -27.81 -4.05
N ALA A 131 -3.13 -28.06 -3.89
CA ALA A 131 -2.30 -27.48 -2.84
C ALA A 131 -1.94 -25.99 -3.09
N GLU A 132 -1.75 -25.58 -4.34
CA GLU A 132 -1.53 -24.17 -4.70
C GLU A 132 -2.83 -23.37 -4.59
N LEU A 133 -3.96 -23.97 -4.97
CA LEU A 133 -5.24 -23.28 -4.96
C LEU A 133 -5.63 -22.89 -3.52
N SER A 134 -5.46 -23.81 -2.56
CA SER A 134 -5.80 -23.54 -1.16
C SER A 134 -4.88 -22.52 -0.47
N SER A 135 -3.65 -22.33 -0.96
CA SER A 135 -2.68 -21.37 -0.40
C SER A 135 -2.73 -20.01 -1.08
N LYS A 136 -3.04 -19.95 -2.38
CA LYS A 136 -3.12 -18.70 -3.16
C LYS A 136 -4.52 -18.06 -3.16
N LEU A 137 -5.59 -18.83 -2.91
CA LEU A 137 -6.96 -18.31 -2.78
C LEU A 137 -7.10 -17.18 -1.73
N PRO A 138 -6.58 -17.34 -0.49
CA PRO A 138 -6.66 -16.29 0.52
C PRO A 138 -5.94 -15.00 0.11
N ILE A 139 -4.81 -15.13 -0.60
CA ILE A 139 -4.02 -13.98 -1.08
C ILE A 139 -4.79 -13.26 -2.19
N LEU A 140 -5.38 -13.99 -3.13
CA LEU A 140 -6.20 -13.42 -4.20
C LEU A 140 -7.41 -12.67 -3.64
N ILE A 141 -8.17 -13.31 -2.74
CA ILE A 141 -9.33 -12.70 -2.08
C ILE A 141 -8.90 -11.47 -1.28
N GLY A 142 -7.82 -11.57 -0.49
CA GLY A 142 -7.30 -10.46 0.30
C GLY A 142 -6.82 -9.28 -0.54
N THR A 143 -6.23 -9.54 -1.71
CA THR A 143 -5.83 -8.51 -2.68
C THR A 143 -7.06 -7.80 -3.25
N ILE A 144 -8.07 -8.55 -3.70
CA ILE A 144 -9.33 -7.98 -4.23
C ILE A 144 -10.04 -7.14 -3.18
N VAL A 145 -10.15 -7.64 -1.94
CA VAL A 145 -10.76 -6.91 -0.83
C VAL A 145 -9.99 -5.63 -0.53
N THR A 146 -8.65 -5.67 -0.53
CA THR A 146 -7.82 -4.49 -0.28
C THR A 146 -8.00 -3.43 -1.37
N ILE A 147 -8.10 -3.83 -2.64
CA ILE A 147 -8.38 -2.92 -3.76
C ILE A 147 -9.76 -2.29 -3.60
N ILE A 148 -10.79 -3.07 -3.28
CA ILE A 148 -12.16 -2.59 -3.07
C ILE A 148 -12.20 -1.59 -1.89
N ILE A 149 -11.56 -1.93 -0.77
CA ILE A 149 -11.48 -1.03 0.39
C ILE A 149 -10.75 0.27 0.02
N GLY A 150 -9.64 0.16 -0.72
CA GLY A 150 -8.88 1.32 -1.21
C GLY A 150 -9.75 2.26 -2.06
N GLU A 151 -10.47 1.70 -3.03
CA GLU A 151 -11.40 2.44 -3.89
C GLU A 151 -12.54 3.09 -3.08
N ILE A 152 -13.13 2.37 -2.12
CA ILE A 152 -14.17 2.91 -1.24
C ILE A 152 -13.62 4.06 -0.39
N CYS A 153 -12.39 3.94 0.12
CA CYS A 153 -11.73 5.00 0.89
C CYS A 153 -11.49 6.25 0.02
N ILE A 154 -11.04 6.08 -1.22
CA ILE A 154 -10.85 7.18 -2.18
C ILE A 154 -12.18 7.86 -2.50
N ARG A 155 -13.23 7.09 -2.82
CA ARG A 155 -14.57 7.64 -3.08
C ARG A 155 -15.16 8.38 -1.89
N HIS A 156 -14.92 7.89 -0.67
CA HIS A 156 -15.34 8.60 0.54
C HIS A 156 -14.52 9.87 0.77
N ALA A 157 -13.26 9.91 0.36
CA ALA A 157 -12.44 11.11 0.42
C ALA A 157 -12.93 12.16 -0.60
N GLU A 158 -13.21 11.77 -1.85
CA GLU A 158 -13.78 12.65 -2.90
C GLU A 158 -15.13 13.26 -2.48
N LYS A 159 -16.07 12.46 -1.96
CA LYS A 159 -17.36 12.98 -1.48
C LYS A 159 -17.26 13.99 -0.34
N GLN A 160 -16.14 14.00 0.40
CA GLN A 160 -15.91 14.98 1.48
C GLN A 160 -15.29 16.28 0.97
N VAL A 161 -14.76 16.30 -0.26
CA VAL A 161 -14.28 17.50 -0.95
C VAL A 161 -15.45 18.27 -1.57
N ASP A 162 -16.42 17.57 -2.17
CA ASP A 162 -17.60 18.17 -2.81
C ASP A 162 -18.63 18.77 -1.83
N GLN A 163 -18.51 18.50 -0.52
CA GLN A 163 -19.39 19.07 0.52
C GLN A 163 -18.87 20.38 1.13
N LYS A 164 -17.89 21.05 0.51
CA LYS A 164 -17.33 22.31 0.99
C LYS A 164 -17.46 23.41 -0.07
#